data_AF-A0A6M1S9U2-F1
#
_entry.id   AF-A0A6M1S9U2-F1
#
_cell.length_a   1.000
_cell.length_b   1.000
_cell.length_c   1.000
_cell.angle_alpha   90.00
_cell.angle_beta   90.00
_cell.angle_gamma   90.00
#
_symmetry.space_group_name_H-M   'P 1'
#
loop_
_entity.id
_entity.type
_entity.pdbx_description
1 polymer ?
#
loop_
_entity_poly.entity_id
_entity_poly.type
_entity_poly.pdbx_seq_one_letter_code
_entity_poly.pdbx_strand_id
1 'polypeptide(L)'
;MAGSLSDVNIGKDATDCQAAFNAGTIALAETAPSTGTGANSAMLTAIANRIDFGDDSGDYPKDGECDDPDFVGSAMAAEPMDNNRLGDATDCRTAFLAGTVSLKGSAAQPVGFDYGSDTSAYANDGECDDWRFTGSSMSKKLFSEDVMADATDCRTLEQAGAISIKRVYQPDYASNGPYDSSGIDFGDNSSTYANDNLCDDPRFEGPGTAVTLLDGDRLADADDCRTAYEAGTVDLREGQG
;
A
#
# COMPACT_ATOMS: atom_id res chain seq x y z
N MET A 1 -15.45 43.50 9.11
CA MET A 1 -14.09 43.13 9.56
C MET A 1 -14.15 42.86 11.05
N ALA A 2 -14.53 41.65 11.45
CA ALA A 2 -14.50 41.25 12.85
C ALA A 2 -13.04 40.89 13.22
N GLY A 3 -12.50 41.59 14.21
CA GLY A 3 -11.18 41.29 14.77
C GLY A 3 -11.18 39.94 15.48
N SER A 4 -10.03 39.25 15.43
CA SER A 4 -9.70 37.95 16.03
C SER A 4 -10.86 37.15 16.63
N LEU A 5 -11.14 35.99 16.01
CA LEU A 5 -12.02 34.98 16.59
C LEU A 5 -11.54 34.65 18.02
N SER A 6 -12.43 34.83 18.99
CA SER A 6 -12.20 34.52 20.40
C SER A 6 -13.12 33.37 20.80
N ASP A 7 -12.53 32.33 21.39
CA ASP A 7 -13.23 31.11 21.81
C ASP A 7 -14.35 31.36 22.84
N VAL A 8 -14.36 32.56 23.46
CA VAL A 8 -15.42 32.99 24.40
C VAL A 8 -16.82 33.00 23.77
N ASN A 9 -16.90 33.11 22.45
CA ASN A 9 -18.16 33.20 21.71
C ASN A 9 -18.65 31.85 21.16
N ILE A 10 -17.92 30.75 21.37
CA ILE A 10 -18.34 29.41 20.94
C ILE A 10 -19.62 29.03 21.71
N GLY A 11 -20.71 28.76 20.97
CA GLY A 11 -21.99 28.29 21.51
C GLY A 11 -22.89 29.37 22.14
N LYS A 12 -22.58 30.67 21.98
CA LYS A 12 -23.31 31.77 22.65
C LYS A 12 -24.35 32.47 21.77
N ASP A 13 -24.26 32.37 20.45
CA ASP A 13 -25.16 33.05 19.50
C ASP A 13 -25.37 32.22 18.22
N ALA A 14 -26.15 31.14 18.33
CA ALA A 14 -26.29 30.12 17.28
C ALA A 14 -27.41 30.40 16.27
N THR A 15 -28.24 31.42 16.49
CA THR A 15 -29.46 31.63 15.69
C THR A 15 -29.15 31.98 14.24
N ASP A 16 -28.23 32.91 14.00
CA ASP A 16 -27.86 33.32 12.64
C ASP A 16 -27.03 32.25 11.93
N CYS A 17 -26.20 31.50 12.67
CA CYS A 17 -25.45 30.36 12.16
C CYS A 17 -26.39 29.22 11.73
N GLN A 18 -27.42 28.90 12.52
CA GLN A 18 -28.41 27.89 12.16
C GLN A 18 -29.24 28.32 10.96
N ALA A 19 -29.63 29.59 10.88
CA ALA A 19 -30.36 30.13 9.74
C ALA A 19 -29.52 30.07 8.45
N ALA A 20 -28.23 30.43 8.53
CA ALA A 20 -27.31 30.37 7.42
C ALA A 20 -27.02 28.92 6.97
N PHE A 21 -26.94 27.96 7.91
CA PHE A 21 -26.79 26.54 7.62
C PHE A 21 -28.04 25.96 6.95
N ASN A 22 -29.23 26.26 7.47
CA ASN A 22 -30.51 25.85 6.87
C ASN A 22 -30.74 26.48 5.49
N ALA A 23 -30.21 27.68 5.26
CA ALA A 23 -30.23 28.34 3.96
C ALA A 23 -29.15 27.83 2.99
N GLY A 24 -28.27 26.91 3.41
CA GLY A 24 -27.18 26.36 2.59
C GLY A 24 -26.07 27.35 2.28
N THR A 25 -25.99 28.47 3.03
CA THR A 25 -25.00 29.53 2.80
C THR A 25 -23.70 29.32 3.56
N ILE A 26 -23.73 28.48 4.60
CA ILE A 26 -22.55 28.01 5.33
C ILE A 26 -22.66 26.49 5.56
N ALA A 27 -21.52 25.83 5.69
CA ALA A 27 -21.42 24.43 6.10
C ALA A 27 -20.69 24.36 7.45
N LEU A 28 -20.85 23.25 8.16
CA LEU A 28 -19.94 22.94 9.26
C LEU A 28 -18.52 22.85 8.68
N ALA A 29 -17.54 23.37 9.42
CA ALA A 29 -16.16 23.02 9.17
C ALA A 29 -16.00 21.56 9.58
N GLU A 30 -16.45 20.66 8.71
CA GLU A 30 -16.13 19.25 8.80
C GLU A 30 -14.60 19.15 8.85
N THR A 31 -14.08 18.27 9.71
CA THR A 31 -12.84 17.56 9.39
C THR A 31 -12.98 17.08 7.95
N ALA A 32 -12.33 17.82 7.05
CA ALA A 32 -12.73 17.91 5.65
C ALA A 32 -12.93 16.52 5.03
N PRO A 33 -13.99 16.31 4.24
CA PRO A 33 -13.98 15.21 3.28
C PRO A 33 -12.78 15.45 2.37
N SER A 34 -11.79 14.58 2.49
CA SER A 34 -10.71 14.45 1.52
C SER A 34 -11.35 14.36 0.14
N THR A 35 -11.13 15.37 -0.69
CA THR A 35 -11.49 15.38 -2.12
C THR A 35 -10.50 14.54 -2.93
N GLY A 36 -10.18 13.34 -2.41
CA GLY A 36 -9.27 12.37 -2.99
C GLY A 36 -9.94 11.02 -3.27
N THR A 37 -11.13 11.01 -3.89
CA THR A 37 -11.93 9.77 -4.02
C THR A 37 -12.39 9.48 -5.46
N GLY A 38 -11.63 9.92 -6.46
CA GLY A 38 -11.80 9.41 -7.83
C GLY A 38 -10.95 8.17 -8.09
N ALA A 39 -9.65 8.26 -7.78
CA ALA A 39 -8.70 7.15 -7.95
C ALA A 39 -8.83 6.09 -6.83
N ASN A 40 -9.13 6.52 -5.60
CA ASN A 40 -9.26 5.62 -4.45
C ASN A 40 -10.50 4.71 -4.55
N SER A 41 -11.64 5.19 -5.08
CA SER A 41 -12.87 4.38 -5.18
C SER A 41 -12.74 3.21 -6.18
N ALA A 42 -12.09 3.44 -7.33
CA ALA A 42 -11.84 2.37 -8.31
C ALA A 42 -10.86 1.32 -7.78
N MET A 43 -9.81 1.75 -7.08
CA MET A 43 -8.86 0.87 -6.40
C MET A 43 -9.54 0.06 -5.30
N LEU A 44 -10.34 0.70 -4.44
CA LEU A 44 -11.04 0.04 -3.34
C LEU A 44 -12.09 -0.95 -3.85
N THR A 45 -12.74 -0.64 -4.97
CA THR A 45 -13.64 -1.59 -5.66
C THR A 45 -12.88 -2.78 -6.23
N ALA A 46 -11.70 -2.56 -6.82
CA ALA A 46 -10.85 -3.64 -7.32
C ALA A 46 -10.35 -4.54 -6.19
N ILE A 47 -9.98 -3.96 -5.04
CA ILE A 47 -9.60 -4.72 -3.84
C ILE A 47 -10.81 -5.48 -3.27
N ALA A 48 -11.97 -4.83 -3.14
CA ALA A 48 -13.19 -5.46 -2.65
C ALA A 48 -13.59 -6.67 -3.50
N ASN A 49 -13.38 -6.62 -4.82
CA ASN A 49 -13.68 -7.77 -5.69
C ASN A 49 -12.74 -8.97 -5.49
N ARG A 50 -11.62 -8.81 -4.76
CA ARG A 50 -10.69 -9.88 -4.39
C ARG A 50 -10.94 -10.43 -2.98
N ILE A 51 -11.74 -9.73 -2.17
CA ILE A 51 -12.10 -10.16 -0.82
C ILE A 51 -13.33 -11.05 -0.92
N ASP A 52 -13.25 -12.25 -0.34
CA ASP A 52 -14.44 -13.06 -0.10
C ASP A 52 -15.17 -12.49 1.10
N PHE A 53 -16.27 -11.79 0.86
CA PHE A 53 -17.17 -11.30 1.92
C PHE A 53 -18.17 -12.36 2.37
N GLY A 54 -18.24 -13.51 1.69
CA GLY A 54 -19.19 -14.57 1.99
C GLY A 54 -20.61 -14.30 1.47
N ASP A 55 -21.59 -14.65 2.29
CA ASP A 55 -23.01 -14.45 2.04
C ASP A 55 -23.71 -13.71 3.20
N ASP A 56 -25.04 -13.63 3.17
CA ASP A 56 -25.86 -12.98 4.19
C ASP A 56 -26.61 -14.03 5.04
N SER A 57 -25.94 -15.11 5.46
CA SER A 57 -26.57 -16.25 6.16
C SER A 57 -26.29 -16.35 7.67
N GLY A 58 -25.51 -15.42 8.24
CA GLY A 58 -25.15 -15.37 9.66
C GLY A 58 -26.32 -15.08 10.59
N ASP A 59 -26.04 -14.92 11.89
CA ASP A 59 -27.08 -14.58 12.88
C ASP A 59 -27.55 -13.12 12.75
N TYR A 60 -26.71 -12.26 12.16
CA TYR A 60 -26.92 -10.83 12.00
C TYR A 60 -26.62 -10.36 10.56
N PRO A 61 -27.38 -10.81 9.55
CA PRO A 61 -27.15 -10.36 8.18
C PRO A 61 -27.94 -9.06 7.90
N LYS A 62 -27.31 -8.09 7.24
CA LYS A 62 -27.96 -6.85 6.75
C LYS A 62 -28.56 -5.98 7.86
N ASP A 63 -27.93 -5.93 9.02
CA ASP A 63 -28.42 -5.15 10.15
C ASP A 63 -27.81 -3.74 10.24
N GLY A 64 -26.86 -3.43 9.36
CA GLY A 64 -26.19 -2.14 9.21
C GLY A 64 -24.80 -2.08 9.83
N GLU A 65 -24.33 -3.15 10.47
CA GLU A 65 -22.98 -3.32 11.01
C GLU A 65 -22.27 -4.45 10.26
N CYS A 66 -20.93 -4.51 10.27
CA CYS A 66 -20.19 -5.68 9.77
C CYS A 66 -19.96 -6.66 10.91
N ASP A 67 -20.55 -7.86 10.81
CA ASP A 67 -20.48 -8.87 11.87
C ASP A 67 -19.33 -9.88 11.75
N ASP A 68 -18.62 -9.86 10.62
CA ASP A 68 -17.53 -10.80 10.37
C ASP A 68 -16.29 -10.45 11.24
N PRO A 69 -15.89 -11.33 12.18
CA PRO A 69 -14.78 -11.09 13.10
C PRO A 69 -13.41 -10.99 12.42
N ASP A 70 -13.32 -11.34 11.14
CA ASP A 70 -12.14 -11.13 10.31
C ASP A 70 -12.07 -9.69 9.78
N PHE A 71 -12.98 -8.80 10.16
CA PHE A 71 -12.89 -7.35 9.93
C PHE A 71 -12.69 -6.57 11.24
N VAL A 72 -12.19 -5.33 11.11
CA VAL A 72 -11.99 -4.35 12.17
C VAL A 72 -12.33 -2.96 11.66
N GLY A 73 -12.88 -2.09 12.52
CA GLY A 73 -13.18 -0.70 12.14
C GLY A 73 -14.36 -0.12 12.89
N SER A 74 -14.75 1.10 12.51
CA SER A 74 -15.81 1.86 13.17
C SER A 74 -17.22 1.41 12.79
N ALA A 75 -17.37 0.64 11.72
CA ALA A 75 -18.65 0.06 11.30
C ALA A 75 -18.72 -1.46 11.57
N MET A 76 -17.87 -1.97 12.46
CA MET A 76 -17.98 -3.34 12.97
C MET A 76 -19.08 -3.43 14.03
N ALA A 77 -19.70 -4.60 14.13
CA ALA A 77 -20.50 -4.97 15.28
C ALA A 77 -19.69 -4.83 16.57
N ALA A 78 -20.35 -4.40 17.65
CA ALA A 78 -19.69 -4.13 18.93
C ALA A 78 -19.04 -5.39 19.53
N GLU A 79 -19.62 -6.57 19.28
CA GLU A 79 -19.10 -7.87 19.71
C GLU A 79 -19.12 -8.87 18.53
N PRO A 80 -18.08 -8.86 17.66
CA PRO A 80 -18.01 -9.80 16.55
C PRO A 80 -17.83 -11.24 17.06
N MET A 81 -18.59 -12.17 16.48
CA MET A 81 -18.61 -13.57 16.90
C MET A 81 -18.13 -14.49 15.76
N ASP A 82 -17.37 -15.53 16.09
CA ASP A 82 -16.81 -16.48 15.10
C ASP A 82 -17.87 -17.17 14.22
N ASN A 83 -19.11 -17.30 14.69
CA ASN A 83 -20.22 -17.85 13.91
C ASN A 83 -20.77 -16.89 12.84
N ASN A 84 -20.43 -15.60 12.89
CA ASN A 84 -20.80 -14.61 11.87
C ASN A 84 -19.73 -14.43 10.77
N ARG A 85 -18.60 -15.15 10.86
CA ARG A 85 -17.57 -15.15 9.80
C ARG A 85 -18.21 -15.49 8.45
N LEU A 86 -18.00 -14.64 7.45
CA LEU A 86 -18.57 -14.72 6.10
C LEU A 86 -20.11 -14.73 6.03
N GLY A 87 -20.79 -14.33 7.12
CA GLY A 87 -22.25 -14.40 7.23
C GLY A 87 -22.98 -13.08 7.02
N ASP A 88 -22.26 -11.98 6.81
CA ASP A 88 -22.82 -10.64 6.66
C ASP A 88 -22.13 -9.86 5.52
N ALA A 89 -22.13 -10.47 4.34
CA ALA A 89 -21.39 -9.99 3.19
C ALA A 89 -21.80 -8.59 2.72
N THR A 90 -23.10 -8.28 2.75
CA THR A 90 -23.62 -7.00 2.24
C THR A 90 -23.09 -5.82 3.04
N ASP A 91 -23.12 -5.91 4.37
CA ASP A 91 -22.73 -4.79 5.22
C ASP A 91 -21.22 -4.71 5.37
N CYS A 92 -20.52 -5.84 5.52
CA CYS A 92 -19.06 -5.87 5.49
C CYS A 92 -18.48 -5.32 4.17
N ARG A 93 -19.07 -5.64 3.01
CA ARG A 93 -18.64 -5.07 1.73
C ARG A 93 -18.93 -3.59 1.62
N THR A 94 -20.10 -3.16 2.09
CA THR A 94 -20.49 -1.74 2.08
C THR A 94 -19.57 -0.92 2.98
N ALA A 95 -19.30 -1.39 4.19
CA ALA A 95 -18.40 -0.77 5.13
C ALA A 95 -16.95 -0.77 4.63
N PHE A 96 -16.50 -1.83 3.96
CA PHE A 96 -15.17 -1.88 3.34
C PHE A 96 -15.02 -0.85 2.22
N LEU A 97 -16.02 -0.75 1.32
CA LEU A 97 -16.03 0.26 0.25
C LEU A 97 -16.19 1.69 0.76
N ALA A 98 -16.79 1.87 1.94
CA ALA A 98 -16.86 3.14 2.65
C ALA A 98 -15.55 3.46 3.40
N GLY A 99 -14.61 2.51 3.49
CA GLY A 99 -13.37 2.65 4.24
C GLY A 99 -13.57 2.68 5.76
N THR A 100 -14.72 2.22 6.26
CA THR A 100 -15.05 2.21 7.70
C THR A 100 -14.73 0.88 8.38
N VAL A 101 -14.45 -0.18 7.61
CA VAL A 101 -13.83 -1.42 8.09
C VAL A 101 -12.68 -1.86 7.19
N SER A 102 -11.81 -2.72 7.72
CA SER A 102 -10.68 -3.37 7.04
C SER A 102 -10.51 -4.77 7.59
N LEU A 103 -9.94 -5.70 6.82
CA LEU A 103 -9.70 -7.06 7.32
C LEU A 103 -8.70 -7.06 8.49
N LYS A 104 -8.94 -7.91 9.48
CA LYS A 104 -8.10 -8.22 10.63
C LYS A 104 -6.91 -9.04 10.14
N GLY A 105 -5.75 -8.38 10.06
CA GLY A 105 -4.58 -8.90 9.32
C GLY A 105 -4.24 -8.04 8.10
N SER A 106 -5.24 -7.38 7.52
CA SER A 106 -5.09 -6.19 6.65
C SER A 106 -5.03 -4.89 7.46
N ALA A 107 -4.58 -4.99 8.71
CA ALA A 107 -3.85 -3.91 9.38
C ALA A 107 -2.43 -3.75 8.79
N ALA A 108 -2.03 -4.61 7.84
CA ALA A 108 -1.46 -4.04 6.63
C ALA A 108 -2.59 -3.34 5.87
N GLN A 109 -2.77 -2.04 6.17
CA GLN A 109 -2.89 -1.05 5.09
C GLN A 109 -1.86 -1.41 3.99
N PRO A 110 -1.75 -0.75 2.83
CA PRO A 110 -0.37 -0.55 2.39
C PRO A 110 0.30 0.08 3.61
N VAL A 111 1.08 -0.69 4.39
CA VAL A 111 1.96 -0.11 5.39
C VAL A 111 2.66 0.92 4.56
N GLY A 112 2.40 2.21 4.87
CA GLY A 112 2.97 3.28 4.08
C GLY A 112 4.43 2.92 3.90
N PHE A 113 4.91 2.98 2.66
CA PHE A 113 6.20 2.39 2.26
C PHE A 113 7.22 2.48 3.41
N ASP A 114 7.80 1.34 3.82
CA ASP A 114 8.71 1.34 4.95
C ASP A 114 10.05 1.97 4.54
N TYR A 115 10.20 3.25 4.85
CA TYR A 115 11.44 4.00 4.61
C TYR A 115 12.62 3.47 5.45
N GLY A 116 12.37 2.75 6.53
CA GLY A 116 13.40 2.27 7.44
C GLY A 116 13.83 3.30 8.49
N SER A 117 15.14 3.38 8.73
CA SER A 117 15.81 4.16 9.78
C SER A 117 16.91 5.05 9.22
N ASP A 118 17.58 5.84 10.07
CA ASP A 118 18.76 6.65 9.72
C ASP A 118 20.01 6.09 10.42
N THR A 119 20.44 4.88 10.02
CA THR A 119 21.48 4.13 10.75
C THR A 119 22.79 3.97 9.99
N SER A 120 22.85 4.27 8.69
CA SER A 120 24.10 4.16 7.93
C SER A 120 25.03 5.37 8.12
N ALA A 121 26.26 5.26 7.62
CA ALA A 121 27.22 6.36 7.64
C ALA A 121 26.88 7.49 6.65
N TYR A 122 25.97 7.23 5.71
CA TYR A 122 25.50 8.16 4.70
C TYR A 122 24.09 8.68 4.99
N ALA A 123 23.47 8.24 6.08
CA ALA A 123 22.16 8.75 6.49
C ALA A 123 22.19 10.27 6.75
N ASN A 124 21.16 10.98 6.30
CA ASN A 124 21.01 12.44 6.47
C ASN A 124 22.14 13.27 5.80
N ASP A 125 22.67 12.83 4.66
CA ASP A 125 23.70 13.54 3.90
C ASP A 125 23.14 14.42 2.75
N GLY A 126 21.84 14.33 2.50
CA GLY A 126 21.09 15.09 1.49
C GLY A 126 20.90 14.37 0.16
N GLU A 127 21.42 13.15 0.00
CA GLU A 127 21.09 12.22 -1.10
C GLU A 127 20.27 11.04 -0.54
N CYS A 128 19.64 10.23 -1.39
CA CYS A 128 19.02 8.97 -0.96
C CYS A 128 19.95 7.80 -1.30
N ASP A 129 20.40 7.05 -0.29
CA ASP A 129 21.29 5.87 -0.46
C ASP A 129 20.55 4.53 -0.55
N ASP A 130 19.22 4.55 -0.46
CA ASP A 130 18.41 3.35 -0.54
C ASP A 130 18.04 2.97 -1.98
N TRP A 131 18.64 1.90 -2.50
CA TRP A 131 18.41 1.39 -3.86
C TRP A 131 16.97 0.95 -4.21
N ARG A 132 16.06 0.91 -3.23
CA ARG A 132 14.61 0.71 -3.48
C ARG A 132 13.99 1.93 -4.18
N PHE A 133 14.69 3.05 -4.23
CA PHE A 133 14.32 4.27 -4.93
C PHE A 133 15.07 4.43 -6.25
N THR A 134 14.57 5.34 -7.08
CA THR A 134 15.21 5.80 -8.33
C THR A 134 14.94 7.28 -8.55
N GLY A 135 15.83 8.00 -9.21
CA GLY A 135 15.66 9.43 -9.51
C GLY A 135 16.96 10.22 -9.50
N SER A 136 16.85 11.53 -9.69
CA SER A 136 18.02 12.40 -9.86
C SER A 136 18.78 12.71 -8.58
N SER A 137 18.14 12.53 -7.42
CA SER A 137 18.72 12.79 -6.10
C SER A 137 19.10 11.50 -5.36
N MET A 138 19.27 10.40 -6.09
CA MET A 138 19.90 9.20 -5.57
C MET A 138 21.41 9.41 -5.44
N SER A 139 22.02 8.81 -4.42
CA SER A 139 23.47 8.68 -4.35
C SER A 139 24.01 7.95 -5.57
N LYS A 140 25.21 8.36 -6.02
CA LYS A 140 25.88 7.76 -7.18
C LYS A 140 26.44 6.38 -6.89
N LYS A 141 26.60 6.02 -5.61
CA LYS A 141 27.14 4.74 -5.17
C LYS A 141 26.21 4.19 -4.11
N LEU A 142 25.46 3.17 -4.48
CA LEU A 142 24.53 2.48 -3.60
C LEU A 142 25.21 1.22 -3.08
N PHE A 143 25.06 0.96 -1.78
CA PHE A 143 25.53 -0.25 -1.13
C PHE A 143 24.37 -1.00 -0.49
N SER A 144 24.50 -2.33 -0.38
CA SER A 144 23.48 -3.19 0.23
C SER A 144 23.22 -2.87 1.69
N GLU A 145 24.22 -2.31 2.38
CA GLU A 145 24.15 -1.94 3.79
C GLU A 145 23.35 -0.65 4.05
N ASP A 146 23.16 0.17 3.02
CA ASP A 146 22.45 1.46 3.12
C ASP A 146 20.93 1.35 2.87
N VAL A 147 20.48 0.16 2.47
CA VAL A 147 19.08 -0.17 2.27
C VAL A 147 18.32 -0.03 3.59
N MET A 148 17.22 0.72 3.61
CA MET A 148 16.44 1.05 4.82
C MET A 148 17.22 1.81 5.90
N ALA A 149 18.35 2.41 5.56
CA ALA A 149 19.25 3.03 6.53
C ALA A 149 19.42 4.54 6.34
N ASP A 150 18.70 5.13 5.38
CA ASP A 150 18.67 6.56 5.08
C ASP A 150 17.22 7.07 4.85
N ALA A 151 16.36 6.82 5.85
CA ALA A 151 14.92 7.04 5.73
C ALA A 151 14.52 8.52 5.56
N THR A 152 15.19 9.43 6.27
CA THR A 152 14.81 10.85 6.30
C THR A 152 15.03 11.53 4.95
N ASP A 153 16.17 11.28 4.30
CA ASP A 153 16.46 11.89 3.00
C ASP A 153 15.61 11.27 1.89
N CYS A 154 15.53 9.93 1.83
CA CYS A 154 14.68 9.26 0.86
C CYS A 154 13.21 9.70 0.95
N ARG A 155 12.66 9.86 2.17
CA ARG A 155 11.30 10.38 2.35
C ARG A 155 11.15 11.82 1.89
N THR A 156 12.10 12.67 2.24
CA THR A 156 12.05 14.10 1.90
C THR A 156 12.14 14.30 0.39
N LEU A 157 13.04 13.55 -0.27
CA LEU A 157 13.26 13.61 -1.71
C LEU A 157 12.10 13.01 -2.51
N GLU A 158 11.45 11.96 -2.01
CA GLU A 158 10.24 11.39 -2.61
C GLU A 158 9.08 12.39 -2.55
N GLN A 159 8.84 13.01 -1.40
CA GLN A 159 7.80 14.03 -1.23
C GLN A 159 8.04 15.28 -2.08
N ALA A 160 9.32 15.61 -2.34
CA ALA A 160 9.71 16.67 -3.25
C ALA A 160 9.58 16.28 -4.74
N GLY A 161 9.31 15.02 -5.04
CA GLY A 161 9.21 14.48 -6.40
C GLY A 161 10.57 14.34 -7.12
N ALA A 162 11.68 14.38 -6.38
CA ALA A 162 13.03 14.25 -6.93
C ALA A 162 13.45 12.79 -7.14
N ILE A 163 12.84 11.88 -6.37
CA ILE A 163 12.96 10.43 -6.51
C ILE A 163 11.58 9.78 -6.42
N SER A 164 11.51 8.51 -6.79
CA SER A 164 10.32 7.67 -6.66
C SER A 164 10.72 6.28 -6.18
N ILE A 165 9.87 5.66 -5.38
CA ILE A 165 9.99 4.24 -5.01
C ILE A 165 9.81 3.40 -6.28
N LYS A 166 10.73 2.47 -6.55
CA LYS A 166 10.59 1.55 -7.68
C LYS A 166 9.34 0.70 -7.50
N ARG A 167 8.62 0.45 -8.60
CA ARG A 167 7.31 -0.24 -8.60
C ARG A 167 7.33 -1.53 -7.78
N VAL A 168 8.36 -2.36 -7.94
CA VAL A 168 8.45 -3.67 -7.28
C VAL A 168 8.46 -3.60 -5.75
N TYR A 169 8.85 -2.48 -5.16
CA TYR A 169 8.83 -2.28 -3.70
C TYR A 169 7.57 -1.53 -3.22
N GLN A 170 6.65 -1.20 -4.11
CA GLN A 170 5.36 -0.65 -3.72
C GLN A 170 4.47 -1.76 -3.16
N PRO A 171 3.78 -1.53 -2.02
CA PRO A 171 2.92 -2.53 -1.41
C PRO A 171 1.80 -3.03 -2.35
N ASP A 172 1.32 -2.17 -3.24
CA ASP A 172 0.27 -2.52 -4.19
C ASP A 172 0.76 -3.49 -5.28
N TYR A 173 2.00 -3.33 -5.78
CA TYR A 173 2.61 -4.25 -6.74
C TYR A 173 2.72 -5.67 -6.18
N ALA A 174 3.25 -5.82 -4.97
CA ALA A 174 3.33 -7.14 -4.32
C ALA A 174 1.94 -7.79 -4.14
N SER A 175 0.91 -6.99 -3.86
CA SER A 175 -0.47 -7.46 -3.67
C SER A 175 -1.25 -7.76 -4.96
N ASN A 176 -0.69 -7.41 -6.12
CA ASN A 176 -1.36 -7.51 -7.42
C ASN A 176 -1.06 -8.80 -8.20
N GLY A 177 -0.20 -9.67 -7.66
CA GLY A 177 0.00 -11.01 -8.22
C GLY A 177 -1.28 -11.89 -8.17
N PRO A 178 -1.32 -13.00 -8.91
CA PRO A 178 -0.25 -13.50 -9.75
C PRO A 178 -0.11 -12.75 -11.10
N TYR A 179 1.13 -12.48 -11.53
CA TYR A 179 1.40 -11.82 -12.82
C TYR A 179 1.46 -12.82 -13.98
N ASP A 180 1.02 -12.41 -15.17
CA ASP A 180 1.17 -13.22 -16.39
C ASP A 180 2.64 -13.27 -16.82
N SER A 181 3.21 -14.46 -16.78
CA SER A 181 4.62 -14.74 -17.09
C SER A 181 4.82 -15.30 -18.51
N SER A 182 3.73 -15.49 -19.28
CA SER A 182 3.76 -16.20 -20.58
C SER A 182 4.59 -15.51 -21.67
N GLY A 183 4.83 -14.21 -21.53
CA GLY A 183 5.65 -13.41 -22.44
C GLY A 183 7.13 -13.36 -22.12
N ILE A 184 7.59 -14.00 -21.04
CA ILE A 184 8.97 -13.88 -20.55
C ILE A 184 9.73 -15.18 -20.78
N ASP A 185 10.91 -15.08 -21.40
CA ASP A 185 11.87 -16.18 -21.46
C ASP A 185 12.70 -16.22 -20.17
N PHE A 186 12.39 -17.18 -19.30
CA PHE A 186 13.11 -17.40 -18.05
C PHE A 186 14.36 -18.27 -18.23
N GLY A 187 14.53 -18.95 -19.36
CA GLY A 187 15.68 -19.82 -19.62
C GLY A 187 15.57 -21.21 -19.00
N ASP A 188 16.66 -21.70 -18.41
CA ASP A 188 16.78 -23.01 -17.73
C ASP A 188 17.28 -22.85 -16.27
N ASN A 189 17.57 -23.97 -15.58
CA ASN A 189 18.10 -23.98 -14.22
C ASN A 189 19.57 -24.47 -14.19
N SER A 190 20.42 -23.93 -15.07
CA SER A 190 21.81 -24.40 -15.26
C SER A 190 22.85 -23.76 -14.34
N SER A 191 22.51 -22.71 -13.60
CA SER A 191 23.43 -22.00 -12.70
C SER A 191 23.76 -22.84 -11.44
N THR A 192 24.81 -22.47 -10.70
CA THR A 192 25.14 -23.12 -9.41
C THR A 192 24.20 -22.68 -8.28
N TYR A 193 23.50 -21.57 -8.48
CA TYR A 193 22.56 -20.99 -7.52
C TYR A 193 21.10 -21.23 -7.92
N ALA A 194 20.85 -21.91 -9.05
CA ALA A 194 19.51 -22.21 -9.50
C ALA A 194 18.73 -23.11 -8.51
N ASN A 195 17.43 -22.85 -8.36
CA ASN A 195 16.52 -23.56 -7.43
C ASN A 195 16.88 -23.37 -5.94
N ASP A 196 17.38 -22.20 -5.57
CA ASP A 196 17.64 -21.83 -4.17
C ASP A 196 16.54 -20.95 -3.54
N ASN A 197 15.45 -20.72 -4.28
CA ASN A 197 14.30 -19.86 -3.98
C ASN A 197 14.58 -18.35 -4.09
N LEU A 198 15.68 -17.95 -4.70
CA LEU A 198 16.00 -16.55 -5.00
C LEU A 198 16.34 -16.40 -6.47
N CYS A 199 15.68 -15.48 -7.16
CA CYS A 199 15.99 -15.20 -8.56
C CYS A 199 17.40 -14.60 -8.70
N ASP A 200 18.35 -15.35 -9.27
CA ASP A 200 19.73 -14.88 -9.49
C ASP A 200 19.94 -14.17 -10.85
N ASP A 201 18.91 -14.16 -11.70
CA ASP A 201 19.00 -13.60 -13.04
C ASP A 201 19.07 -12.05 -12.99
N PRO A 202 20.16 -11.44 -13.50
CA PRO A 202 20.40 -9.99 -13.43
C PRO A 202 19.40 -9.14 -14.22
N ARG A 203 18.53 -9.75 -15.03
CA ARG A 203 17.43 -9.07 -15.72
C ARG A 203 16.33 -8.63 -14.78
N PHE A 204 16.21 -9.28 -13.61
CA PHE A 204 15.18 -8.98 -12.63
C PHE A 204 15.72 -8.03 -11.55
N GLU A 205 14.79 -7.37 -10.85
CA GLU A 205 15.05 -6.62 -9.63
C GLU A 205 13.88 -6.79 -8.66
N GLY A 206 14.13 -6.64 -7.36
CA GLY A 206 13.10 -6.70 -6.34
C GLY A 206 13.53 -7.49 -5.10
N PRO A 207 12.66 -7.57 -4.08
CA PRO A 207 12.95 -8.31 -2.85
C PRO A 207 13.13 -9.83 -3.06
N GLY A 208 12.64 -10.39 -4.17
CA GLY A 208 12.79 -11.82 -4.49
C GLY A 208 14.08 -12.18 -5.24
N THR A 209 14.99 -11.23 -5.49
CA THR A 209 16.26 -11.53 -6.16
C THR A 209 17.36 -11.93 -5.18
N ALA A 210 18.38 -12.63 -5.67
CA ALA A 210 19.63 -12.80 -4.95
C ALA A 210 20.27 -11.43 -4.63
N VAL A 211 21.02 -11.36 -3.52
CA VAL A 211 21.71 -10.13 -3.08
C VAL A 211 22.80 -9.73 -4.09
N THR A 212 23.45 -10.72 -4.71
CA THR A 212 24.44 -10.51 -5.75
C THR A 212 23.93 -11.12 -7.04
N LEU A 213 23.86 -10.32 -8.10
CA LEU A 213 23.44 -10.75 -9.43
C LEU A 213 24.65 -10.72 -10.36
N LEU A 214 24.95 -11.83 -11.02
CA LEU A 214 26.08 -11.95 -11.93
C LEU A 214 25.59 -12.09 -13.37
N ASP A 215 26.31 -11.49 -14.31
CA ASP A 215 25.98 -11.61 -15.74
C ASP A 215 25.98 -13.08 -16.23
N GLY A 216 26.73 -13.95 -15.56
CA GLY A 216 26.80 -15.38 -15.86
C GLY A 216 25.55 -16.19 -15.50
N ASP A 217 24.68 -15.64 -14.64
CA ASP A 217 23.47 -16.30 -14.15
C ASP A 217 22.21 -15.91 -14.96
N ARG A 218 22.38 -15.08 -16.00
CA ARG A 218 21.32 -14.74 -16.94
C ARG A 218 20.73 -16.01 -17.57
N LEU A 219 19.39 -16.13 -17.53
CA LEU A 219 18.61 -17.24 -18.10
C LEU A 219 18.95 -18.61 -17.48
N ALA A 220 19.51 -18.63 -16.27
CA ALA A 220 20.05 -19.86 -15.66
C ALA A 220 19.37 -20.27 -14.36
N ASP A 221 18.30 -19.57 -13.95
CA ASP A 221 17.49 -19.84 -12.76
C ASP A 221 15.98 -19.63 -13.02
N ALA A 222 15.48 -20.36 -14.01
CA ALA A 222 14.17 -20.11 -14.59
C ALA A 222 13.00 -20.33 -13.63
N ASP A 223 13.05 -21.36 -12.79
CA ASP A 223 11.93 -21.72 -11.91
C ASP A 223 11.77 -20.71 -10.76
N ASP A 224 12.85 -20.26 -10.15
CA ASP A 224 12.81 -19.29 -9.05
C ASP A 224 12.44 -17.90 -9.57
N CYS A 225 13.03 -17.46 -10.69
CA CYS A 225 12.67 -16.17 -11.31
C CYS A 225 11.23 -16.13 -11.78
N ARG A 226 10.70 -17.22 -12.34
CA ARG A 226 9.27 -17.31 -12.70
C ARG A 226 8.39 -17.22 -11.47
N THR A 227 8.68 -18.03 -10.45
CA THR A 227 7.90 -18.06 -9.21
C THR A 227 7.88 -16.68 -8.54
N ALA A 228 9.03 -16.02 -8.47
CA ALA A 228 9.17 -14.68 -7.89
C ALA A 228 8.41 -13.62 -8.72
N TYR A 229 8.48 -13.69 -10.05
CA TYR A 229 7.79 -12.73 -10.93
C TYR A 229 6.28 -12.89 -10.81
N GLU A 230 5.78 -14.13 -10.89
CA GLU A 230 4.36 -14.43 -10.71
C GLU A 230 3.89 -13.98 -9.32
N ALA A 231 4.69 -14.17 -8.27
CA ALA A 231 4.37 -13.72 -6.91
C ALA A 231 4.44 -12.19 -6.72
N GLY A 232 4.93 -11.42 -7.69
CA GLY A 232 5.10 -9.97 -7.56
C GLY A 232 6.25 -9.56 -6.65
N THR A 233 7.20 -10.45 -6.39
CA THR A 233 8.39 -10.17 -5.56
C THR A 233 9.59 -9.75 -6.40
N VAL A 234 9.52 -9.88 -7.73
CA VAL A 234 10.46 -9.27 -8.68
C VAL A 234 9.72 -8.61 -9.84
N ASP A 235 10.40 -7.69 -10.51
CA ASP A 235 9.99 -7.09 -11.78
C ASP A 235 11.13 -7.22 -12.80
N LEU A 236 10.78 -7.29 -14.07
CA LEU A 236 11.76 -7.33 -15.16
C LEU A 236 12.23 -5.90 -15.44
N ARG A 237 13.54 -5.67 -15.41
CA ARG A 237 14.10 -4.32 -15.66
C ARG A 237 13.69 -3.83 -17.04
N GLU A 238 13.33 -2.55 -17.15
CA GLU A 238 12.87 -1.96 -18.41
C GLU A 238 13.85 -2.21 -19.57
N GLY A 239 13.33 -2.69 -20.70
CA GLY A 239 14.09 -2.93 -21.94
C GLY A 239 14.72 -4.32 -22.10
N GLN A 240 14.39 -5.29 -21.25
CA GLN A 240 14.95 -6.66 -21.27
C GLN A 240 13.93 -7.76 -21.64
N GLY A 241 12.77 -7.38 -22.22
CA GLY A 241 11.73 -8.29 -22.72
C GLY A 241 11.97 -8.79 -24.14
#